data_AF-A0A537VQS7-F1
#
_entry.id   AF-A0A537VQS7-F1
#
_cell.length_a   1.000
_cell.length_b   1.000
_cell.length_c   1.000
_cell.angle_alpha   90.00
_cell.angle_beta   90.00
_cell.angle_gamma   90.00
#
_symmetry.space_group_name_H-M   'P 1'
#
loop_
_entity.id
_entity.type
_entity.pdbx_description
1 polymer ?
#
loop_
_entity_poly.entity_id
_entity_poly.type
_entity_poly.pdbx_seq_one_letter_code
_entity_poly.pdbx_strand_id
1 'polypeptide(L)'
;MNCSLANAVRITATSRSDNHFVPGSVGLTTQSVAMVDPQATYSIGSKLVALDSTTSPILNSVLKGMLGSSVNLTLVSYQGLAAATATFGPIWTNLGLGTTSQILNTQVTVKNFCNATASALNSQGDPASLTAATVLGTLAGQVDPNAKFTFGDIMEFATGDPGSAATAKMDILEMVGMAAAAANRKNLLNLTVPITIAGVTSTTMKMGIIEPPVIWSGRPGQTPGAHTAQVRIQFDSVLSTQLTVLLQQGTVHLPVYMEGAGANGDLTNVRCAIPSSSSDITVHTTTQAVTAKVGTATDSTMNDPTVSADVRAGQIVSISGLV
;
A
#
# COMPACT_ATOMS: atom_id res chain seq x y z
N MET A 1 0.21 -11.02 14.54
CA MET A 1 1.19 -12.06 14.97
C MET A 1 0.42 -13.26 15.45
N ASN A 2 0.78 -14.47 15.04
CA ASN A 2 0.20 -15.70 15.55
C ASN A 2 1.22 -16.39 16.47
N CYS A 3 1.03 -16.28 17.79
CA CYS A 3 1.95 -16.77 18.82
C CYS A 3 1.26 -17.80 19.72
N SER A 4 1.82 -19.01 19.80
CA SER A 4 1.41 -20.07 20.74
C SER A 4 2.57 -20.43 21.66
N LEU A 5 2.27 -20.70 22.95
CA LEU A 5 3.27 -21.08 23.97
C LEU A 5 3.76 -22.52 23.88
N ALA A 6 2.91 -23.40 23.36
CA ALA A 6 3.33 -24.70 22.86
C ALA A 6 3.56 -24.52 21.37
N ASN A 7 4.81 -24.25 21.00
CA ASN A 7 5.21 -24.17 19.60
C ASN A 7 5.52 -25.55 19.01
N ALA A 8 5.47 -26.61 19.82
CA ALA A 8 5.57 -27.99 19.36
C ALA A 8 4.73 -28.93 20.23
N VAL A 9 4.00 -29.85 19.58
CA VAL A 9 3.34 -30.99 20.21
C VAL A 9 4.04 -32.25 19.71
N ARG A 10 4.61 -33.04 20.64
CA ARG A 10 5.18 -34.36 20.35
C ARG A 10 4.19 -35.43 20.75
N ILE A 11 3.75 -36.22 19.78
CA ILE A 11 2.98 -37.45 20.01
C ILE A 11 3.95 -38.62 19.92
N THR A 12 3.98 -39.46 20.95
CA THR A 12 4.74 -40.72 20.95
C THR A 12 3.74 -41.86 21.02
N ALA A 13 3.74 -42.72 20.00
CA ALA A 13 2.94 -43.93 19.99
C ALA A 13 3.85 -45.14 20.16
N THR A 14 3.55 -45.96 21.16
CA THR A 14 4.24 -47.22 21.41
C THR A 14 3.29 -48.38 21.11
N SER A 15 3.72 -49.31 20.27
CA SER A 15 3.03 -50.55 19.98
C SER A 15 3.97 -51.72 20.24
N ARG A 16 3.41 -52.91 20.38
CA ARG A 16 4.17 -54.15 20.54
C ARG A 16 3.83 -55.06 19.37
N SER A 17 4.85 -55.55 18.66
CA SER A 17 4.69 -56.54 17.60
C SER A 17 5.33 -57.83 18.06
N ASP A 18 4.58 -58.92 17.98
CA ASP A 18 5.09 -60.25 18.28
C ASP A 18 5.99 -60.72 17.13
N ASN A 19 7.18 -61.20 17.47
CA ASN A 19 8.12 -61.71 16.48
C ASN A 19 7.65 -63.09 15.99
N HIS A 20 7.47 -63.24 14.69
CA HIS A 20 7.11 -64.53 14.09
C HIS A 20 8.30 -65.49 13.89
N PHE A 21 9.54 -65.01 14.05
CA PHE A 21 10.75 -65.78 13.71
C PHE A 21 11.69 -66.04 14.89
N VAL A 22 11.53 -65.34 16.02
CA VAL A 22 12.37 -65.50 17.22
C VAL A 22 11.49 -65.32 18.46
N PRO A 23 11.56 -66.18 19.50
CA PRO A 23 10.75 -66.02 20.70
C PRO A 23 10.98 -64.64 21.36
N GLY A 24 9.90 -63.87 21.50
CA GLY A 24 9.93 -62.53 22.10
C GLY A 24 8.99 -61.55 21.41
N SER A 25 8.88 -60.35 21.97
CA SER A 25 8.10 -59.24 21.40
C SER A 25 9.00 -58.03 21.22
N VAL A 26 8.84 -57.32 20.10
CA VAL A 26 9.60 -56.10 19.79
C VAL A 26 8.69 -54.90 20.04
N GLY A 27 9.17 -53.96 20.84
CA GLY A 27 8.51 -52.66 21.02
C GLY A 27 8.77 -51.78 19.80
N LEU A 28 7.70 -51.31 19.16
CA LEU A 28 7.74 -50.31 18.10
C LEU A 28 7.40 -48.96 18.72
N THR A 29 8.27 -47.97 18.54
CA THR A 29 8.00 -46.59 18.95
C THR A 29 7.99 -45.70 17.72
N THR A 30 6.89 -44.99 17.49
CA THR A 30 6.81 -43.94 16.48
C THR A 30 6.62 -42.60 17.16
N GLN A 31 7.23 -41.56 16.59
CA GLN A 31 7.14 -40.20 17.10
C GLN A 31 6.69 -39.29 15.96
N SER A 32 5.73 -38.41 16.24
CA SER A 32 5.35 -37.31 15.35
C SER A 32 5.45 -36.01 16.14
N VAL A 33 5.99 -34.97 15.52
CA VAL A 33 6.10 -33.63 16.10
C VAL A 33 5.41 -32.65 15.17
N ALA A 34 4.36 -31.98 15.67
CA ALA A 34 3.77 -30.83 14.99
C ALA A 34 4.33 -29.56 15.60
N MET A 35 4.83 -28.61 14.80
CA MET A 35 5.33 -27.33 15.29
C MET A 35 4.58 -26.15 14.67
N VAL A 36 4.44 -25.07 15.44
CA VAL A 36 3.94 -23.77 14.97
C VAL A 36 5.14 -22.84 14.85
N ASP A 37 5.53 -22.53 13.62
CA ASP A 37 6.56 -21.52 13.37
C ASP A 37 5.99 -20.11 13.55
N PRO A 38 6.72 -19.21 14.21
CA PRO A 38 6.28 -17.84 14.40
C PRO A 38 6.17 -17.13 13.05
N GLN A 39 5.00 -16.57 12.78
CA GLN A 39 4.70 -15.80 11.57
C GLN A 39 4.20 -14.40 11.94
N ALA A 40 4.60 -13.43 11.13
CA ALA A 40 4.14 -12.06 11.26
C ALA A 40 3.64 -11.53 9.92
N THR A 41 2.57 -10.76 10.01
CA THR A 41 2.06 -9.93 8.92
C THR A 41 2.37 -8.49 9.24
N TYR A 42 2.99 -7.78 8.30
CA TYR A 42 3.33 -6.38 8.45
C TYR A 42 3.25 -5.68 7.08
N SER A 43 2.93 -4.39 7.13
CA SER A 43 3.17 -3.44 6.05
C SER A 43 4.35 -2.56 6.44
N ILE A 44 4.94 -1.93 5.43
CA ILE A 44 5.82 -0.79 5.65
C ILE A 44 5.24 0.40 4.88
N GLY A 45 5.29 1.57 5.53
CA GLY A 45 4.79 2.82 4.96
C GLY A 45 5.92 3.81 4.75
N SER A 46 5.89 4.53 3.62
CA SER A 46 6.79 5.64 3.30
C SER A 46 5.99 6.92 3.21
N LYS A 47 6.38 7.96 3.96
CA LYS A 47 5.76 9.29 3.86
C LYS A 47 6.67 10.20 3.04
N LEU A 48 6.25 10.52 1.81
CA LEU A 48 6.99 11.44 0.95
C LEU A 48 6.66 12.91 1.26
N VAL A 49 5.41 13.19 1.65
CA VAL A 49 4.90 14.56 1.90
C VAL A 49 4.07 14.56 3.19
N ALA A 50 4.18 15.63 3.98
CA ALA A 50 3.35 15.83 5.16
C ALA A 50 1.89 16.13 4.78
N LEU A 51 0.95 15.68 5.63
CA LEU A 51 -0.47 16.00 5.47
C LEU A 51 -0.74 17.40 6.03
N ASP A 52 -1.11 18.32 5.15
CA ASP A 52 -1.48 19.68 5.49
C ASP A 52 -2.62 20.18 4.57
N SER A 53 -3.06 21.43 4.79
CA SER A 53 -4.17 22.03 4.04
C SER A 53 -3.82 22.30 2.57
N THR A 54 -2.54 22.40 2.23
CA THR A 54 -2.05 22.60 0.86
C THR A 54 -1.90 21.29 0.10
N THR A 55 -1.65 20.17 0.81
CA THR A 55 -1.48 18.84 0.20
C THR A 55 -2.78 18.06 0.06
N SER A 56 -3.79 18.34 0.89
CA SER A 56 -5.11 17.68 0.81
C SER A 56 -5.78 17.81 -0.57
N PRO A 57 -5.77 18.98 -1.25
CA PRO A 57 -6.29 19.10 -2.62
C PRO A 57 -5.50 18.29 -3.65
N ILE A 58 -4.18 18.15 -3.47
CA ILE A 58 -3.34 17.34 -4.36
C ILE A 58 -3.69 15.85 -4.19
N LEU A 59 -3.88 15.39 -2.94
CA LEU A 59 -4.32 14.02 -2.65
C LEU A 59 -5.70 13.72 -3.25
N ASN A 60 -6.63 14.69 -3.22
CA ASN A 60 -7.91 14.55 -3.91
C ASN A 60 -7.74 14.35 -5.42
N SER A 61 -6.84 15.11 -6.06
CA SER A 61 -6.53 14.92 -7.48
C SER A 61 -5.92 13.54 -7.76
N VAL A 62 -5.01 13.06 -6.90
CA VAL A 62 -4.40 11.73 -7.04
C VAL A 62 -5.45 10.63 -6.89
N LEU A 63 -6.25 10.65 -5.82
CA LEU A 63 -7.33 9.69 -5.59
C LEU A 63 -8.38 9.75 -6.70
N LYS A 64 -8.70 10.94 -7.20
CA LYS A 64 -9.58 11.09 -8.38
C LYS A 64 -9.00 10.38 -9.60
N GLY A 65 -7.71 10.55 -9.86
CA GLY A 65 -7.01 9.89 -10.96
C GLY A 65 -7.06 8.36 -10.83
N MET A 66 -6.79 7.84 -9.64
CA MET A 66 -6.75 6.40 -9.39
C MET A 66 -8.15 5.73 -9.34
N LEU A 67 -9.13 6.42 -8.78
CA LEU A 67 -10.48 5.90 -8.52
C LEU A 67 -11.51 6.30 -9.57
N GLY A 68 -11.09 7.04 -10.61
CA GLY A 68 -11.89 7.38 -11.78
C GLY A 68 -13.01 8.41 -11.56
N SER A 69 -13.16 8.96 -10.34
CA SER A 69 -14.26 9.88 -9.99
C SER A 69 -13.84 10.93 -8.97
N SER A 70 -14.60 12.03 -8.87
CA SER A 70 -14.24 13.19 -8.06
C SER A 70 -14.24 12.89 -6.57
N VAL A 71 -13.06 12.91 -5.95
CA VAL A 71 -12.87 12.78 -4.50
C VAL A 71 -12.77 14.16 -3.85
N ASN A 72 -13.55 14.39 -2.80
CA ASN A 72 -13.60 15.67 -2.08
C ASN A 72 -13.39 15.46 -0.58
N LEU A 73 -12.18 15.06 -0.20
CA LEU A 73 -11.80 14.91 1.20
C LEU A 73 -11.12 16.17 1.72
N THR A 74 -11.36 16.49 2.99
CA THR A 74 -10.71 17.60 3.68
C THR A 74 -9.46 17.11 4.42
N LEU A 75 -8.61 18.03 4.90
CA LEU A 75 -7.49 17.67 5.78
C LEU A 75 -7.97 16.86 7.00
N VAL A 76 -9.08 17.25 7.60
CA VAL A 76 -9.68 16.54 8.75
C VAL A 76 -10.10 15.12 8.36
N SER A 77 -10.65 14.94 7.15
CA SER A 77 -10.99 13.62 6.62
C SER A 77 -9.75 12.73 6.52
N TYR A 78 -8.65 13.24 5.94
CA TYR A 78 -7.38 12.51 5.84
C TYR A 78 -6.77 12.18 7.21
N GLN A 79 -6.79 13.13 8.14
CA GLN A 79 -6.31 12.91 9.51
C GLN A 79 -7.14 11.86 10.24
N GLY A 80 -8.47 11.88 10.06
CA GLY A 80 -9.37 10.87 10.62
C GLY A 80 -9.09 9.46 10.08
N LEU A 81 -8.85 9.33 8.78
CA LEU A 81 -8.47 8.04 8.17
C LEU A 81 -7.09 7.57 8.65
N ALA A 82 -6.12 8.47 8.79
CA ALA A 82 -4.77 8.13 9.24
C ALA A 82 -4.70 7.79 10.75
N ALA A 83 -5.63 8.31 11.55
CA ALA A 83 -5.70 8.06 12.99
C ALA A 83 -6.43 6.75 13.34
N ALA A 84 -7.34 6.29 12.48
CA ALA A 84 -8.08 5.06 12.67
C ALA A 84 -7.33 3.86 12.12
N THR A 85 -7.59 2.68 12.70
CA THR A 85 -6.96 1.43 12.28
C THR A 85 -7.99 0.30 12.22
N ALA A 86 -7.85 -0.60 11.27
CA ALA A 86 -8.70 -1.80 11.16
C ALA A 86 -7.86 -3.06 10.97
N THR A 87 -8.51 -4.20 11.21
CA THR A 87 -7.99 -5.52 10.83
C THR A 87 -8.73 -6.05 9.61
N PHE A 88 -8.07 -6.87 8.79
CA PHE A 88 -8.66 -7.38 7.55
C PHE A 88 -9.74 -8.45 7.77
N GLY A 89 -9.71 -9.20 8.88
CA GLY A 89 -10.65 -10.28 9.15
C GLY A 89 -12.13 -9.86 9.10
N PRO A 90 -12.56 -8.84 9.87
CA PRO A 90 -13.91 -8.31 9.80
C PRO A 90 -14.28 -7.77 8.41
N ILE A 91 -13.32 -7.20 7.69
CA ILE A 91 -13.54 -6.63 6.34
C ILE A 91 -13.81 -7.74 5.34
N TRP A 92 -12.98 -8.79 5.32
CA TRP A 92 -13.21 -9.97 4.49
C TRP A 92 -14.53 -10.65 4.81
N THR A 93 -14.87 -10.74 6.10
CA THR A 93 -16.18 -11.26 6.54
C THR A 93 -17.32 -10.43 5.96
N ASN A 94 -17.26 -9.10 6.05
CA ASN A 94 -18.26 -8.19 5.48
C ASN A 94 -18.33 -8.26 3.93
N LEU A 95 -17.24 -8.66 3.28
CA LEU A 95 -17.18 -8.90 1.83
C LEU A 95 -17.61 -10.32 1.42
N GLY A 96 -17.90 -11.20 2.38
CA GLY A 96 -18.26 -12.61 2.12
C GLY A 96 -17.07 -13.48 1.69
N LEU A 97 -15.83 -13.09 2.01
CA LEU A 97 -14.60 -13.81 1.68
C LEU A 97 -14.19 -14.67 2.87
N GLY A 98 -14.40 -15.98 2.77
CA GLY A 98 -14.12 -16.93 3.88
C GLY A 98 -12.88 -17.81 3.68
N THR A 99 -12.39 -17.95 2.44
CA THR A 99 -11.27 -18.82 2.10
C THR A 99 -10.12 -18.03 1.48
N THR A 100 -8.90 -18.56 1.56
CA THR A 100 -7.71 -17.97 0.93
C THR A 100 -7.89 -17.70 -0.54
N SER A 101 -8.42 -18.68 -1.28
CA SER A 101 -8.63 -18.53 -2.72
C SER A 101 -9.62 -17.40 -3.02
N GLN A 102 -10.69 -17.27 -2.22
CA GLN A 102 -11.62 -16.16 -2.37
C GLN A 102 -10.96 -14.82 -2.07
N ILE A 103 -10.18 -14.71 -0.98
CA ILE A 103 -9.49 -13.46 -0.64
C ILE A 103 -8.55 -13.04 -1.77
N LEU A 104 -7.72 -13.96 -2.25
CA LEU A 104 -6.65 -13.67 -3.21
C LEU A 104 -7.11 -13.50 -4.65
N ASN A 105 -8.25 -14.05 -5.06
CA ASN A 105 -8.67 -14.08 -6.46
C ASN A 105 -10.00 -13.36 -6.73
N THR A 106 -10.77 -13.01 -5.69
CA THR A 106 -12.05 -12.33 -5.90
C THR A 106 -11.82 -10.85 -6.16
N GLN A 107 -12.34 -10.39 -7.30
CA GLN A 107 -12.32 -8.97 -7.63
C GLN A 107 -13.34 -8.22 -6.78
N VAL A 108 -12.87 -7.24 -6.01
CA VAL A 108 -13.66 -6.41 -5.10
C VAL A 108 -13.70 -4.98 -5.63
N THR A 109 -14.88 -4.35 -5.61
CA THR A 109 -14.98 -2.91 -5.93
C THR A 109 -14.46 -2.09 -4.76
N VAL A 110 -13.74 -0.99 -5.05
CA VAL A 110 -13.25 -0.08 -4.00
C VAL A 110 -14.40 0.48 -3.17
N LYS A 111 -15.58 0.68 -3.79
CA LYS A 111 -16.82 1.03 -3.09
C LYS A 111 -17.22 -0.01 -2.03
N ASN A 112 -17.27 -1.28 -2.40
CA ASN A 112 -17.63 -2.35 -1.45
C ASN A 112 -16.56 -2.52 -0.37
N PHE A 113 -15.29 -2.36 -0.73
CA PHE A 113 -14.20 -2.35 0.24
C PHE A 113 -14.36 -1.21 1.26
N CYS A 114 -14.60 0.03 0.82
CA CYS A 114 -14.84 1.16 1.73
C CYS A 114 -16.04 0.91 2.66
N ASN A 115 -17.14 0.37 2.13
CA ASN A 115 -18.32 0.03 2.92
C ASN A 115 -18.05 -1.10 3.94
N ALA A 116 -17.34 -2.16 3.53
CA ALA A 116 -16.98 -3.26 4.41
C ALA A 116 -16.04 -2.82 5.53
N THR A 117 -15.08 -1.94 5.22
CA THR A 117 -14.19 -1.30 6.20
C THR A 117 -14.97 -0.38 7.14
N ALA A 118 -15.90 0.43 6.63
CA ALA A 118 -16.76 1.27 7.46
C ALA A 118 -17.60 0.44 8.44
N SER A 119 -18.19 -0.67 7.98
CA SER A 119 -18.93 -1.61 8.85
C SER A 119 -18.03 -2.22 9.93
N ALA A 120 -16.81 -2.64 9.58
CA ALA A 120 -15.86 -3.17 10.55
C ALA A 120 -15.47 -2.13 11.62
N LEU A 121 -15.24 -0.88 11.21
CA LEU A 121 -14.93 0.23 12.12
C LEU A 121 -16.12 0.60 13.02
N ASN A 122 -17.34 0.60 12.48
CA ASN A 122 -18.56 0.83 13.27
C ASN A 122 -18.73 -0.21 14.38
N SER A 123 -18.31 -1.47 14.14
CA SER A 123 -18.31 -2.51 15.18
C SER A 123 -17.25 -2.32 16.26
N GLN A 124 -16.19 -1.55 16.02
CA GLN A 124 -15.19 -1.20 17.05
C GLN A 124 -15.73 -0.16 18.03
N GLY A 125 -16.50 0.81 17.53
CA GLY A 125 -17.26 1.77 18.34
C GLY A 125 -16.44 2.90 18.97
N ASP A 126 -15.12 2.97 18.79
CA ASP A 126 -14.31 4.08 19.29
C ASP A 126 -14.47 5.35 18.41
N PRO A 127 -14.24 6.56 18.97
CA PRO A 127 -14.48 7.81 18.23
C PRO A 127 -13.66 7.96 16.94
N ALA A 128 -12.42 7.43 16.90
CA ALA A 128 -11.57 7.52 15.72
C ALA A 128 -12.11 6.61 14.61
N SER A 129 -12.49 5.37 14.96
CA SER A 129 -13.13 4.42 14.04
C SER A 129 -14.45 4.94 13.47
N LEU A 130 -15.31 5.54 14.30
CA LEU A 130 -16.60 6.10 13.83
C LEU A 130 -16.40 7.29 12.88
N THR A 131 -15.41 8.13 13.15
CA THR A 131 -15.03 9.25 12.27
C THR A 131 -14.55 8.71 10.92
N ALA A 132 -13.63 7.75 10.93
CA ALA A 132 -13.13 7.13 9.71
C ALA A 132 -14.21 6.38 8.93
N ALA A 133 -15.14 5.69 9.61
CA ALA A 133 -16.27 5.03 8.97
C ALA A 133 -17.18 6.02 8.21
N THR A 134 -17.41 7.21 8.78
CA THR A 134 -18.18 8.28 8.14
C THR A 134 -17.48 8.80 6.88
N VAL A 135 -16.15 9.02 6.97
CA VAL A 135 -15.34 9.45 5.83
C VAL A 135 -15.34 8.38 4.72
N LEU A 136 -15.18 7.10 5.08
CA LEU A 136 -15.25 5.99 4.13
C LEU A 136 -16.61 5.88 3.45
N GLY A 137 -17.72 6.13 4.16
CA GLY A 137 -19.06 6.16 3.57
C GLY A 137 -19.20 7.26 2.52
N THR A 138 -18.61 8.43 2.77
CA THR A 138 -18.56 9.53 1.79
C THR A 138 -17.70 9.17 0.59
N LEU A 139 -16.51 8.59 0.83
CA LEU A 139 -15.63 8.13 -0.24
C LEU A 139 -16.28 7.05 -1.10
N ALA A 140 -16.97 6.07 -0.50
CA ALA A 140 -17.68 5.01 -1.21
C ALA A 140 -18.78 5.55 -2.15
N GLY A 141 -19.37 6.71 -1.84
CA GLY A 141 -20.31 7.42 -2.71
C GLY A 141 -19.65 8.21 -3.85
N GLN A 142 -18.34 8.47 -3.75
CA GLN A 142 -17.57 9.28 -4.71
C GLN A 142 -16.76 8.44 -5.69
N VAL A 143 -16.54 7.16 -5.43
CA VAL A 143 -15.68 6.27 -6.25
C VAL A 143 -16.42 5.73 -7.48
N ASP A 144 -15.70 5.57 -8.60
CA ASP A 144 -16.23 4.89 -9.79
C ASP A 144 -16.69 3.46 -9.43
N PRO A 145 -17.94 3.06 -9.72
CA PRO A 145 -18.43 1.70 -9.49
C PRO A 145 -17.58 0.60 -10.15
N ASN A 146 -16.81 0.93 -11.18
CA ASN A 146 -15.93 0.01 -11.90
C ASN A 146 -14.49 -0.01 -11.37
N ALA A 147 -14.13 0.85 -10.41
CA ALA A 147 -12.83 0.78 -9.74
C ALA A 147 -12.77 -0.50 -8.90
N LYS A 148 -11.95 -1.45 -9.35
CA LYS A 148 -11.87 -2.80 -8.82
C LYS A 148 -10.43 -3.22 -8.62
N PHE A 149 -10.18 -4.00 -7.58
CA PHE A 149 -8.88 -4.57 -7.28
C PHE A 149 -9.05 -5.99 -6.74
N THR A 150 -7.94 -6.70 -6.61
CA THR A 150 -7.88 -8.01 -5.95
C THR A 150 -6.92 -7.91 -4.77
N PHE A 151 -7.19 -8.57 -3.64
CA PHE A 151 -6.23 -8.55 -2.53
C PHE A 151 -4.90 -9.20 -2.90
N GLY A 152 -4.88 -10.14 -3.85
CA GLY A 152 -3.64 -10.71 -4.39
C GLY A 152 -2.74 -9.70 -5.09
N ASP A 153 -3.25 -8.52 -5.48
CA ASP A 153 -2.44 -7.45 -6.07
C ASP A 153 -1.70 -6.59 -5.01
N ILE A 154 -2.09 -6.72 -3.72
CA ILE A 154 -1.59 -5.89 -2.60
C ILE A 154 -1.15 -6.70 -1.37
N MET A 155 -1.30 -8.02 -1.41
CA MET A 155 -0.95 -8.92 -0.31
C MET A 155 -0.18 -10.12 -0.85
N GLU A 156 0.96 -10.36 -0.23
CA GLU A 156 1.80 -11.51 -0.51
C GLU A 156 1.93 -12.38 0.74
N PHE A 157 1.74 -13.69 0.54
CA PHE A 157 1.74 -14.69 1.60
C PHE A 157 2.83 -15.72 1.32
N ALA A 158 3.96 -15.64 2.04
CA ALA A 158 5.06 -16.57 1.85
C ALA A 158 4.69 -18.03 2.18
N THR A 159 3.70 -18.23 3.06
CA THR A 159 3.22 -19.55 3.49
C THR A 159 1.84 -19.92 2.91
N GLY A 160 1.23 -19.05 2.10
CA GLY A 160 -0.11 -19.27 1.54
C GLY A 160 -1.27 -19.26 2.53
N ASP A 161 -1.05 -18.93 3.81
CA ASP A 161 -2.12 -18.82 4.83
C ASP A 161 -2.44 -17.35 5.18
N PRO A 162 -3.59 -16.82 4.71
CA PRO A 162 -4.04 -15.47 4.99
C PRO A 162 -4.64 -15.31 6.39
N GLY A 163 -4.84 -16.39 7.15
CA GLY A 163 -5.33 -16.31 8.53
C GLY A 163 -4.46 -15.42 9.41
N SER A 164 -3.15 -15.39 9.13
CA SER A 164 -2.19 -14.47 9.75
C SER A 164 -2.51 -12.99 9.44
N ALA A 165 -2.85 -12.66 8.19
CA ALA A 165 -3.18 -11.30 7.77
C ALA A 165 -4.58 -10.84 8.17
N ALA A 166 -5.51 -11.74 8.48
CA ALA A 166 -6.81 -11.37 9.06
C ALA A 166 -6.64 -10.51 10.33
N THR A 167 -5.56 -10.74 11.08
CA THR A 167 -5.22 -10.02 12.31
C THR A 167 -4.27 -8.84 12.10
N ALA A 168 -3.80 -8.61 10.86
CA ALA A 168 -2.92 -7.49 10.56
C ALA A 168 -3.68 -6.19 10.76
N LYS A 169 -3.10 -5.30 11.57
CA LYS A 169 -3.67 -4.00 11.90
C LYS A 169 -3.01 -2.95 11.02
N MET A 170 -3.82 -2.13 10.37
CA MET A 170 -3.35 -1.10 9.43
C MET A 170 -4.18 0.17 9.56
N ASP A 171 -3.58 1.33 9.28
CA ASP A 171 -4.33 2.58 9.21
C ASP A 171 -5.23 2.66 7.96
N ILE A 172 -6.38 3.31 8.11
CA ILE A 172 -7.39 3.31 7.05
C ILE A 172 -6.92 4.10 5.83
N LEU A 173 -6.09 5.13 6.02
CA LEU A 173 -5.55 5.90 4.91
C LEU A 173 -4.63 5.04 4.03
N GLU A 174 -3.73 4.26 4.63
CA GLU A 174 -2.90 3.28 3.92
C GLU A 174 -3.77 2.24 3.21
N MET A 175 -4.78 1.68 3.87
CA MET A 175 -5.73 0.73 3.26
C MET A 175 -6.41 1.28 2.00
N VAL A 176 -6.91 2.52 2.05
CA VAL A 176 -7.54 3.19 0.91
C VAL A 176 -6.51 3.46 -0.19
N GLY A 177 -5.31 3.92 0.17
CA GLY A 177 -4.23 4.19 -0.77
C GLY A 177 -3.80 2.94 -1.54
N MET A 178 -3.64 1.80 -0.86
CA MET A 178 -3.32 0.52 -1.51
C MET A 178 -4.44 0.05 -2.45
N ALA A 179 -5.69 0.12 -2.00
CA ALA A 179 -6.84 -0.27 -2.83
C ALA A 179 -6.97 0.64 -4.07
N ALA A 180 -6.69 1.94 -3.93
CA ALA A 180 -6.67 2.88 -5.04
C ALA A 180 -5.53 2.60 -6.03
N ALA A 181 -4.31 2.37 -5.53
CA ALA A 181 -3.16 2.02 -6.35
C ALA A 181 -3.41 0.71 -7.13
N ALA A 182 -3.95 -0.30 -6.46
CA ALA A 182 -4.29 -1.59 -7.08
C ALA A 182 -5.40 -1.46 -8.13
N ALA A 183 -6.43 -0.66 -7.86
CA ALA A 183 -7.49 -0.38 -8.83
C ALA A 183 -6.98 0.39 -10.06
N ASN A 184 -6.05 1.32 -9.85
CA ASN A 184 -5.40 2.05 -10.93
C ASN A 184 -4.45 1.18 -11.77
N ARG A 185 -3.89 0.11 -11.18
CA ARG A 185 -2.88 -0.75 -11.82
C ARG A 185 -1.68 0.09 -12.28
N LYS A 186 -1.19 -0.12 -13.51
CA LYS A 186 -0.05 0.58 -14.13
C LYS A 186 -0.46 1.80 -14.98
N ASN A 187 -1.63 2.38 -14.73
CA ASN A 187 -2.08 3.54 -15.50
C ASN A 187 -1.32 4.80 -15.07
N LEU A 188 -0.83 5.55 -16.06
CA LEU A 188 -0.23 6.88 -15.82
C LEU A 188 -1.33 7.85 -15.43
N LEU A 189 -1.18 8.50 -14.28
CA LEU A 189 -2.04 9.59 -13.90
C LEU A 189 -1.52 10.87 -14.57
N ASN A 190 -2.41 11.59 -15.24
CA ASN A 190 -2.13 12.93 -15.77
C ASN A 190 -3.18 13.89 -15.23
N LEU A 191 -2.76 14.76 -14.31
CA LEU A 191 -3.65 15.51 -13.43
C LEU A 191 -3.26 16.98 -13.42
N THR A 192 -4.24 17.87 -13.54
CA THR A 192 -4.04 19.27 -13.15
C THR A 192 -4.17 19.37 -11.63
N VAL A 193 -3.11 19.80 -10.96
CA VAL A 193 -3.09 19.93 -9.50
C VAL A 193 -3.35 21.38 -9.09
N PRO A 194 -4.22 21.63 -8.10
CA PRO A 194 -4.56 22.97 -7.66
C PRO A 194 -3.47 23.51 -6.73
N ILE A 195 -2.27 23.73 -7.27
CA ILE A 195 -1.16 24.34 -6.55
C ILE A 195 -1.20 25.85 -6.80
N THR A 196 -1.36 26.63 -5.74
CA THR A 196 -1.33 28.10 -5.81
C THR A 196 0.02 28.60 -5.33
N ILE A 197 0.93 28.85 -6.26
CA ILE A 197 2.21 29.52 -6.00
C ILE A 197 2.14 30.88 -6.71
N ALA A 198 2.56 31.96 -6.04
CA ALA A 198 2.58 33.28 -6.65
C ALA A 198 3.43 33.28 -7.94
N GLY A 199 2.85 33.77 -9.04
CA GLY A 199 3.49 33.76 -10.36
C GLY A 199 3.39 32.45 -11.15
N VAL A 200 2.80 31.39 -10.57
CA VAL A 200 2.46 30.14 -11.29
C VAL A 200 0.99 30.20 -11.71
N THR A 201 0.75 30.09 -13.02
CA THR A 201 -0.59 30.15 -13.62
C THR A 201 -1.27 28.78 -13.59
N SER A 202 -0.52 27.70 -13.82
CA SER A 202 -1.01 26.33 -13.75
C SER A 202 0.12 25.36 -13.41
N THR A 203 -0.23 24.22 -12.83
CA THR A 203 0.70 23.10 -12.66
C THR A 203 0.02 21.81 -13.05
N THR A 204 0.65 21.09 -13.97
CA THR A 204 0.25 19.72 -14.33
C THR A 204 1.18 18.75 -13.63
N MET A 205 0.63 17.62 -13.19
CA MET A 205 1.35 16.55 -12.53
C MET A 205 1.09 15.26 -13.28
N LYS A 206 2.17 14.61 -13.73
CA LYS A 206 2.15 13.23 -14.18
C LYS A 206 2.65 12.34 -13.04
N MET A 207 1.97 11.25 -12.76
CA MET A 207 2.37 10.30 -11.72
C MET A 207 2.22 8.87 -12.24
N GLY A 208 3.32 8.12 -12.21
CA GLY A 208 3.34 6.69 -12.50
C GLY A 208 3.60 5.90 -11.21
N ILE A 209 2.82 4.84 -11.00
CA ILE A 209 3.08 3.85 -9.95
C ILE A 209 3.94 2.75 -10.60
N ILE A 210 5.15 2.60 -10.09
CA ILE A 210 6.16 1.68 -10.62
C ILE A 210 5.96 0.29 -10.04
N GLU A 211 5.80 0.26 -8.72
CA GLU A 211 5.50 -0.93 -7.94
C GLU A 211 4.39 -0.57 -6.93
N PRO A 212 3.31 -1.36 -6.83
CA PRO A 212 2.28 -1.14 -5.83
C PRO A 212 2.82 -1.50 -4.43
N PRO A 213 2.26 -0.91 -3.36
CA PRO A 213 2.59 -1.31 -2.00
C PRO A 213 2.06 -2.72 -1.71
N VAL A 214 2.84 -3.53 -1.01
CA VAL A 214 2.48 -4.91 -0.68
C VAL A 214 2.61 -5.16 0.82
N ILE A 215 1.55 -5.71 1.40
CA ILE A 215 1.56 -6.32 2.73
C ILE A 215 2.18 -7.69 2.62
N TRP A 216 3.10 -8.00 3.53
CA TRP A 216 3.73 -9.30 3.56
C TRP A 216 3.37 -10.09 4.80
N SER A 217 3.13 -11.38 4.63
CA SER A 217 2.95 -12.33 5.72
C SER A 217 3.81 -13.57 5.56
N GLY A 218 4.59 -13.90 6.59
CA GLY A 218 5.47 -15.06 6.56
C GLY A 218 6.40 -15.18 7.76
N ARG A 219 7.46 -15.98 7.59
CA ARG A 219 8.44 -16.33 8.63
C ARG A 219 9.71 -15.47 8.54
N PRO A 220 10.42 -15.23 9.66
CA PRO A 220 11.71 -14.55 9.61
C PRO A 220 12.69 -15.18 8.61
N GLY A 221 13.43 -14.34 7.89
CA GLY A 221 14.47 -14.74 6.93
C GLY A 221 13.98 -15.09 5.52
N GLN A 222 12.70 -14.85 5.21
CA GLN A 222 12.14 -15.04 3.87
C GLN A 222 12.13 -13.73 3.08
N THR A 223 12.40 -13.82 1.77
CA THR A 223 12.42 -12.69 0.82
C THR A 223 11.61 -13.00 -0.44
N PRO A 224 11.01 -12.01 -1.11
CA PRO A 224 10.98 -10.59 -0.73
C PRO A 224 10.08 -10.36 0.51
N GLY A 225 10.39 -9.33 1.31
CA GLY A 225 9.53 -8.87 2.41
C GLY A 225 8.48 -7.84 1.96
N ALA A 226 7.86 -7.13 2.92
CA ALA A 226 6.92 -6.05 2.60
C ALA A 226 7.64 -4.91 1.87
N HIS A 227 6.94 -4.19 0.99
CA HIS A 227 7.50 -3.03 0.30
C HIS A 227 6.46 -1.92 0.09
N THR A 228 6.95 -0.67 0.05
CA THR A 228 6.10 0.50 -0.24
C THR A 228 5.96 0.72 -1.73
N ALA A 229 5.00 1.57 -2.10
CA ALA A 229 4.85 2.01 -3.47
C ALA A 229 6.09 2.78 -3.94
N GLN A 230 6.67 2.39 -5.07
CA GLN A 230 7.64 3.20 -5.77
C GLN A 230 6.91 4.07 -6.80
N VAL A 231 7.16 5.38 -6.78
CA VAL A 231 6.47 6.33 -7.67
C VAL A 231 7.44 7.21 -8.44
N ARG A 232 7.02 7.56 -9.66
CA ARG A 232 7.63 8.60 -10.48
C ARG A 232 6.64 9.73 -10.62
N ILE A 233 7.07 10.95 -10.30
CA ILE A 233 6.23 12.14 -10.34
C ILE A 233 6.94 13.18 -11.21
N GLN A 234 6.21 13.80 -12.12
CA GLN A 234 6.68 14.94 -12.89
C GLN A 234 5.71 16.09 -12.73
N PHE A 235 6.20 17.23 -12.28
CA PHE A 235 5.47 18.50 -12.31
C PHE A 235 5.90 19.28 -13.54
N ASP A 236 4.94 19.90 -14.23
CA ASP A 236 5.19 20.95 -15.20
C ASP A 236 4.39 22.18 -14.77
N SER A 237 5.11 23.17 -14.23
CA SER A 237 4.55 24.42 -13.74
C SER A 237 4.75 25.52 -14.77
N VAL A 238 3.67 26.22 -15.10
CA VAL A 238 3.66 27.35 -16.01
C VAL A 238 3.72 28.63 -15.20
N LEU A 239 4.78 29.42 -15.38
CA LEU A 239 4.99 30.69 -14.71
C LEU A 239 4.65 31.85 -15.65
N SER A 240 3.80 32.75 -15.18
CA SER A 240 3.56 34.04 -15.82
C SER A 240 4.72 34.97 -15.46
N THR A 241 5.58 35.27 -16.43
CA THR A 241 6.64 36.25 -16.22
C THR A 241 6.15 37.65 -16.63
N GLN A 242 6.60 38.67 -15.90
CA GLN A 242 6.54 40.04 -16.40
C GLN A 242 7.75 40.36 -17.31
N LEU A 243 8.44 39.34 -17.83
CA LEU A 243 9.51 39.55 -18.81
C LEU A 243 8.88 39.99 -20.12
N THR A 244 8.72 41.30 -20.26
CA THR A 244 8.38 41.94 -21.53
C THR A 244 9.65 42.04 -22.35
N VAL A 245 9.95 41.01 -23.16
CA VAL A 245 10.96 41.12 -24.21
C VAL A 245 10.22 41.47 -25.50
N LEU A 246 10.50 42.65 -26.07
CA LEU A 246 9.96 43.08 -27.37
C LEU A 246 8.42 43.02 -27.46
N LEU A 247 7.69 43.40 -26.40
CA LEU A 247 6.22 43.43 -26.32
C LEU A 247 5.52 42.06 -26.36
N GLN A 248 6.24 40.95 -26.22
CA GLN A 248 5.65 39.62 -26.12
C GLN A 248 5.76 39.08 -24.69
N GLN A 249 4.64 38.57 -24.15
CA GLN A 249 4.66 37.86 -22.86
C GLN A 249 5.29 36.49 -23.07
N GLY A 250 6.43 36.26 -22.41
CA GLY A 250 7.08 34.95 -22.35
C GLY A 250 6.48 34.10 -21.23
N THR A 251 6.27 32.82 -21.54
CA THR A 251 5.83 31.82 -20.56
C THR A 251 7.04 30.99 -20.15
N VAL A 252 7.21 30.76 -18.85
CA VAL A 252 8.29 29.91 -18.34
C VAL A 252 7.70 28.58 -17.90
N HIS A 253 8.23 27.48 -18.42
CA HIS A 253 7.89 26.13 -17.99
C HIS A 253 8.99 25.61 -17.07
N LEU A 254 8.61 25.15 -15.88
CA LEU A 254 9.54 24.51 -14.95
C LEU A 254 9.17 23.03 -14.80
N PRO A 255 9.74 22.14 -15.64
CA PRO A 255 9.53 20.72 -15.49
C PRO A 255 10.45 20.17 -14.39
N VAL A 256 9.86 19.58 -13.36
CA VAL A 256 10.57 18.93 -12.26
C VAL A 256 10.15 17.46 -12.21
N TYR A 257 11.13 16.59 -12.40
CA TYR A 257 10.98 15.15 -12.26
C TYR A 257 11.47 14.69 -10.88
N MET A 258 10.73 13.77 -10.26
CA MET A 258 11.08 13.12 -9.01
C MET A 258 10.81 11.61 -9.08
N GLU A 259 11.71 10.83 -8.50
CA GLU A 259 11.60 9.38 -8.40
C GLU A 259 12.02 8.93 -7.00
N GLY A 260 11.24 8.04 -6.38
CA GLY A 260 11.57 7.47 -5.08
C GLY A 260 10.33 7.01 -4.31
N ALA A 261 10.42 7.15 -2.98
CA ALA A 261 9.45 6.66 -1.99
C ALA A 261 9.39 5.13 -1.82
N GLY A 262 10.21 4.36 -2.55
CA GLY A 262 10.35 2.92 -2.32
C GLY A 262 11.07 2.62 -1.00
N ALA A 263 10.63 1.58 -0.32
CA ALA A 263 11.28 0.99 0.82
C ALA A 263 10.98 -0.52 0.82
N ASN A 264 11.94 -1.31 1.28
CA ASN A 264 11.81 -2.74 1.49
C ASN A 264 11.94 -3.02 2.99
N GLY A 265 11.14 -3.94 3.52
CA GLY A 265 11.14 -4.36 4.91
C GLY A 265 11.26 -5.87 4.98
N ASP A 266 12.41 -6.37 5.42
CA ASP A 266 12.64 -7.80 5.58
C ASP A 266 12.42 -8.22 7.04
N LEU A 267 11.58 -9.23 7.27
CA LEU A 267 11.35 -9.78 8.60
C LEU A 267 12.57 -10.58 9.05
N THR A 268 13.27 -10.10 10.07
CA THR A 268 14.49 -10.75 10.57
C THR A 268 14.26 -11.53 11.86
N ASN A 269 13.27 -11.13 12.66
CA ASN A 269 12.96 -11.81 13.92
C ASN A 269 11.47 -11.68 14.28
N VAL A 270 10.93 -12.70 14.94
CA VAL A 270 9.62 -12.67 15.61
C VAL A 270 9.81 -13.25 17.01
N ARG A 271 9.53 -12.44 18.03
CA ARG A 271 9.60 -12.81 19.44
C ARG A 271 8.20 -12.89 20.02
N CYS A 272 7.80 -14.09 20.40
CA CYS A 272 6.56 -14.33 21.12
C CYS A 272 6.83 -14.28 22.64
N ALA A 273 6.12 -13.41 23.36
CA ALA A 273 6.25 -13.26 24.82
C ALA A 273 4.90 -13.44 25.55
N ILE A 274 4.94 -13.60 26.88
CA ILE A 274 3.75 -13.56 27.75
C ILE A 274 3.80 -12.29 28.61
N PRO A 275 2.73 -11.47 28.64
CA PRO A 275 1.49 -11.60 27.84
C PRO A 275 1.74 -11.41 26.34
N SER A 276 0.81 -11.85 25.47
CA SER A 276 0.96 -11.73 24.01
C SER A 276 1.16 -10.29 23.53
N SER A 277 0.69 -9.31 24.31
CA SER A 277 0.95 -7.86 24.13
C SER A 277 2.41 -7.46 24.29
N SER A 278 3.25 -8.32 24.87
CA SER A 278 4.71 -8.13 24.99
C SER A 278 5.49 -8.79 23.83
N SER A 279 4.80 -9.39 22.86
CA SER A 279 5.46 -9.94 21.67
C SER A 279 5.92 -8.82 20.74
N ASP A 280 7.05 -9.01 20.07
CA ASP A 280 7.63 -8.03 19.15
C ASP A 280 8.12 -8.69 17.86
N ILE A 281 8.23 -7.87 16.81
CA ILE A 281 8.83 -8.28 15.54
C ILE A 281 9.97 -7.32 15.20
N THR A 282 11.01 -7.83 14.54
CA THR A 282 12.10 -7.01 14.03
C THR A 282 12.06 -7.04 12.50
N VAL A 283 11.84 -5.87 11.90
CA VAL A 283 11.85 -5.66 10.45
C VAL A 283 13.06 -4.80 10.10
N HIS A 284 13.93 -5.29 9.23
CA HIS A 284 15.04 -4.52 8.70
C HIS A 284 14.54 -3.74 7.49
N THR A 285 14.56 -2.40 7.57
CA THR A 285 14.06 -1.54 6.51
C THR A 285 15.20 -0.92 5.71
N THR A 286 15.10 -1.01 4.38
CA THR A 286 15.99 -0.32 3.45
C THR A 286 15.16 0.69 2.67
N THR A 287 15.45 1.98 2.83
CA THR A 287 14.75 3.06 2.12
C THR A 287 15.51 3.45 0.85
N GLN A 288 14.79 3.72 -0.23
CA GLN A 288 15.36 4.27 -1.45
C GLN A 288 15.45 5.80 -1.35
N ALA A 289 16.56 6.36 -1.84
CA ALA A 289 16.73 7.81 -1.90
C ALA A 289 15.77 8.43 -2.92
N VAL A 290 15.28 9.64 -2.61
CA VAL A 290 14.51 10.44 -3.57
C VAL A 290 15.48 11.15 -4.51
N THR A 291 15.32 10.94 -5.80
CA THR A 291 16.05 11.64 -6.84
C THR A 291 15.15 12.71 -7.45
N ALA A 292 15.64 13.95 -7.51
CA ALA A 292 14.95 15.06 -8.18
C ALA A 292 15.82 15.62 -9.31
N LYS A 293 15.22 15.87 -10.48
CA LYS A 293 15.89 16.40 -11.68
C LYS A 293 15.02 17.49 -12.31
N VAL A 294 15.64 18.51 -12.90
CA VAL A 294 14.93 19.48 -13.73
C VAL A 294 14.92 18.96 -15.17
N GLY A 295 13.73 18.74 -15.73
CA GLY A 295 13.57 18.16 -17.05
C GLY A 295 12.29 17.32 -17.18
N THR A 296 12.07 16.79 -18.38
CA THR A 296 10.90 15.98 -18.72
C THR A 296 11.31 14.52 -18.95
N ALA A 297 10.50 13.61 -18.41
CA ALA A 297 10.50 12.19 -18.73
C ALA A 297 9.39 11.89 -19.73
N THR A 298 9.60 10.88 -20.57
CA THR A 298 8.55 10.40 -21.48
C THR A 298 7.50 9.59 -20.73
N ASP A 299 6.29 9.48 -21.28
CA ASP A 299 5.20 8.72 -20.65
C ASP A 299 5.56 7.22 -20.51
N SER A 300 6.34 6.66 -21.44
CA SER A 300 6.86 5.30 -21.32
C SER A 300 7.83 5.17 -20.16
N THR A 301 8.75 6.12 -20.00
CA THR A 301 9.65 6.18 -18.84
C THR A 301 8.89 6.34 -17.52
N MET A 302 7.79 7.10 -17.49
CA MET A 302 7.01 7.28 -16.26
C MET A 302 6.30 6.00 -15.80
N ASN A 303 6.01 5.07 -16.69
CA ASN A 303 5.24 3.84 -16.40
C ASN A 303 6.06 2.54 -16.37
N ASP A 304 7.34 2.59 -16.77
CA ASP A 304 8.14 1.37 -16.93
C ASP A 304 9.18 1.21 -15.79
N PRO A 305 9.00 0.21 -14.91
CA PRO A 305 9.94 -0.08 -13.81
C PRO A 305 11.32 -0.51 -14.27
N THR A 306 11.47 -0.97 -15.51
CA THR A 306 12.69 -1.63 -16.00
C THR A 306 13.70 -0.67 -16.61
N VAL A 307 13.29 0.57 -16.88
CA VAL A 307 14.16 1.61 -17.43
C VAL A 307 14.51 2.65 -16.37
N SER A 308 15.79 2.99 -16.31
CA SER A 308 16.24 4.20 -15.60
C SER A 308 15.59 5.42 -16.24
N ALA A 309 15.20 6.40 -15.44
CA ALA A 309 14.53 7.57 -15.95
C ALA A 309 15.44 8.41 -16.88
N ASP A 310 15.22 8.33 -18.19
CA ASP A 310 15.78 9.25 -19.20
C ASP A 310 15.08 10.60 -19.07
N VAL A 311 15.62 11.47 -18.21
CA VAL A 311 15.13 12.83 -18.00
C VAL A 311 15.90 13.77 -18.93
N ARG A 312 15.18 14.35 -19.88
CA ARG A 312 15.74 15.29 -20.86
C ARG A 312 15.58 16.72 -20.40
N ALA A 313 16.52 17.58 -20.77
CA ALA A 313 16.38 19.02 -20.53
C ALA A 313 15.09 19.53 -21.18
N GLY A 314 14.19 20.09 -20.38
CA GLY A 314 12.97 20.71 -20.89
C GLY A 314 13.24 22.11 -21.43
N GLN A 315 12.40 22.58 -22.36
CA GLN A 315 12.39 24.00 -22.72
C GLN A 315 11.85 24.80 -21.52
N ILE A 316 12.71 25.61 -20.92
CA ILE A 316 12.36 26.41 -19.74
C ILE A 316 11.62 27.69 -20.12
N VAL A 317 11.91 28.26 -21.30
CA VAL A 317 11.32 29.52 -21.75
C VAL A 317 10.70 29.32 -23.13
N SER A 318 9.42 29.67 -23.26
CA SER A 318 8.76 29.81 -24.55
C SER A 318 8.34 31.28 -24.74
N ILE A 319 8.75 31.87 -25.86
CA ILE A 319 8.34 33.22 -26.24
C ILE A 319 7.37 33.05 -27.40
N SER A 320 6.14 33.54 -27.25
CA SER A 320 5.18 33.53 -28.35
C SER A 320 5.79 34.28 -29.55
N GLY A 321 5.62 33.78 -30.78
CA GLY A 321 6.07 34.48 -31.99
C GLY A 321 7.56 34.35 -32.38
N LEU A 322 8.34 33.46 -31.77
CA LEU A 322 9.62 33.00 -32.34
C LEU A 322 9.40 31.65 -33.06
N VAL A 323 9.12 31.72 -34.37
CA VAL A 323 9.44 30.68 -35.36
C VAL A 323 10.51 31.26 -36.27
#